data_AF-A0A6G1G926-F1
#
_entry.id   AF-A0A6G1G926-F1
#
_cell.length_a   1.000
_cell.length_b   1.000
_cell.length_c   1.000
_cell.angle_alpha   90.00
_cell.angle_beta   90.00
_cell.angle_gamma   90.00
#
_symmetry.space_group_name_H-M   'P 1'
#
loop_
_entity.id
_entity.type
_entity.pdbx_description
1 polymer ?
#
loop_
_entity_poly.entity_id
_entity_poly.type
_entity_poly.pdbx_seq_one_letter_code
_entity_poly.pdbx_strand_id
1 'polypeptide(L)'
;MDNLFANIRLLSVLRRLGIGACGTTRANYSEYLRQHAIISKKGCTWPWNKQETLCVRDVASLLWKDRVLVRFLYTVFPSESSDAVHRRRPRVTGTREAREVAEIWGDEPEAMIQQPLAPIYYNSFMGGVDIAD
;
A
#
# COMPACT_ATOMS: atom_id res chain seq x y z
N MET A 1 0.44 -10.27 7.42
CA MET A 1 0.61 -9.84 8.82
C MET A 1 -0.04 -8.49 9.04
N ASP A 2 -0.77 -8.31 10.14
CA ASP A 2 -1.35 -7.01 10.49
C ASP A 2 -0.28 -6.03 11.02
N ASN A 3 -0.64 -4.74 11.00
CA ASN A 3 0.09 -3.55 11.44
C ASN A 3 0.72 -3.64 12.84
N LEU A 4 0.25 -4.56 13.69
CA LEU A 4 0.80 -4.77 15.03
C LEU A 4 2.19 -5.42 14.98
N PHE A 5 2.45 -6.28 13.98
CA PHE A 5 3.66 -7.12 13.93
C PHE A 5 4.61 -6.73 12.81
N ALA A 6 4.11 -6.14 11.72
CA ALA A 6 4.92 -5.82 10.55
C ALA A 6 5.90 -4.65 10.81
N ASN A 7 7.20 -4.95 10.82
CA ASN A 7 8.27 -3.95 10.87
C ASN A 7 9.49 -4.40 10.06
N ILE A 8 10.34 -3.43 9.67
CA ILE A 8 11.49 -3.65 8.78
C ILE A 8 12.46 -4.68 9.35
N ARG A 9 12.77 -4.61 10.65
CA ARG A 9 13.72 -5.53 11.29
C ARG A 9 13.22 -6.97 11.24
N LEU A 10 11.95 -7.19 11.60
CA LEU A 10 11.33 -8.50 11.55
C LEU A 10 11.35 -9.05 10.11
N LEU A 11 10.87 -8.29 9.13
CA LEU A 11 10.81 -8.76 7.74
C LEU A 11 12.20 -9.01 7.15
N SER A 12 13.20 -8.21 7.54
CA SER A 12 14.60 -8.42 7.14
C SER A 12 15.17 -9.71 7.74
N VAL A 13 14.87 -10.03 9.00
CA VAL A 13 15.23 -11.31 9.62
C VAL A 13 14.53 -12.48 8.93
N LEU A 14 13.21 -12.39 8.71
CA LEU A 14 12.44 -13.42 8.01
C LEU A 14 13.02 -13.70 6.62
N ARG A 15 13.34 -12.64 5.86
CA ARG A 15 13.98 -12.78 4.54
C ARG A 15 15.30 -13.54 4.61
N ARG A 16 16.15 -13.24 5.60
CA ARG A 16 17.42 -13.95 5.82
C ARG A 16 17.23 -15.43 6.19
N LEU A 17 16.11 -15.75 6.83
CA LEU A 17 15.71 -17.13 7.12
C LEU A 17 15.03 -17.82 5.92
N GLY A 18 14.98 -17.18 4.75
CA GLY A 18 14.30 -17.71 3.56
C GLY A 18 12.77 -17.60 3.60
N ILE A 19 12.22 -16.84 4.57
CA ILE A 19 10.79 -16.67 4.76
C ILE A 19 10.34 -15.36 4.11
N GLY A 20 9.49 -15.49 3.08
CA GLY A 20 8.80 -14.38 2.46
C GLY A 20 7.72 -13.81 3.37
N ALA A 21 7.64 -12.49 3.49
CA ALA A 21 6.67 -11.83 4.36
C ALA A 21 6.12 -10.55 3.73
N CYS A 22 4.86 -10.23 4.06
CA CYS A 22 4.23 -8.97 3.73
C CYS A 22 3.19 -8.53 4.78
N GLY A 23 2.93 -7.23 4.86
CA GLY A 23 1.96 -6.67 5.78
C GLY A 23 1.81 -5.16 5.71
N THR A 24 0.70 -4.66 6.22
CA THR A 24 0.45 -3.23 6.43
C THR A 24 1.30 -2.71 7.59
N THR A 25 1.62 -1.41 7.62
CA THR A 25 2.41 -0.81 8.72
C THR A 25 1.91 0.57 9.15
N ARG A 26 2.21 0.96 10.40
CA ARG A 26 1.83 2.27 10.96
C ARG A 26 2.80 3.38 10.56
N ALA A 27 2.31 4.61 10.52
CA ALA A 27 3.10 5.80 10.14
C ALA A 27 4.23 6.17 11.12
N ASN A 28 4.10 5.80 12.41
CA ASN A 28 4.96 6.29 13.50
C ASN A 28 6.24 5.48 13.72
N TYR A 29 6.71 4.74 12.73
CA TYR A 29 7.87 3.88 12.90
C TYR A 29 9.13 4.56 12.34
N SER A 30 10.19 4.62 13.15
CA SER A 30 11.33 5.52 12.99
C SER A 30 12.28 5.21 11.83
N GLU A 31 12.21 3.99 11.29
CA GLU A 31 13.12 3.52 10.22
C GLU A 31 12.55 3.79 8.81
N TYR A 32 11.30 4.27 8.72
CA TYR A 32 10.71 4.76 7.48
C TYR A 32 11.20 6.18 7.27
N LEU A 33 12.03 6.35 6.24
CA LEU A 33 12.65 7.59 5.83
C LEU A 33 11.69 8.79 5.94
N ARG A 34 12.27 9.97 6.22
CA ARG A 34 11.60 11.29 6.30
C ARG A 34 10.53 11.52 5.22
N GLN A 35 10.68 10.94 4.02
CA GLN A 35 9.73 11.01 2.91
C GLN A 35 8.32 10.52 3.30
N HIS A 36 8.22 9.42 4.04
CA HIS A 36 6.95 8.87 4.51
C HIS A 36 6.30 9.74 5.61
N ALA A 37 7.12 10.38 6.45
CA ALA A 37 6.70 11.27 7.53
C ALA A 37 6.33 12.69 7.04
N ILE A 38 6.90 13.14 5.93
CA ILE A 38 6.57 14.44 5.31
C ILE A 38 5.13 14.44 4.78
N ILE A 39 4.66 13.30 4.26
CA ILE A 39 3.35 13.17 3.63
C ILE A 39 2.21 13.20 4.66
N SER A 40 2.50 12.90 5.93
CA SER A 40 1.55 13.06 7.04
C SER A 40 1.42 14.51 7.57
N LYS A 41 2.15 15.48 7.01
CA LYS A 41 1.97 16.89 7.39
C LYS A 41 0.67 17.45 6.80
N LYS A 42 -0.04 18.24 7.61
CA LYS A 42 -1.29 18.93 7.23
C LYS A 42 -1.06 19.72 5.93
N GLY A 43 -1.82 19.41 4.87
CA GLY A 43 -1.71 20.06 3.56
C GLY A 43 -0.85 19.33 2.52
N CYS A 44 -0.06 18.32 2.92
CA CYS A 44 0.55 17.41 1.96
C CYS A 44 -0.48 16.39 1.49
N THR A 45 -0.62 16.28 0.18
CA THR A 45 -1.65 15.44 -0.45
C THR A 45 -1.00 14.48 -1.42
N TRP A 46 -1.25 13.19 -1.21
CA TRP A 46 -0.82 12.15 -2.13
C TRP A 46 -1.85 11.98 -3.24
N PRO A 47 -1.46 11.96 -4.53
CA PRO A 47 -2.39 11.70 -5.63
C PRO A 47 -2.96 10.30 -5.59
N TRP A 48 -4.14 10.13 -6.17
CA TRP A 48 -4.80 8.83 -6.30
C TRP A 48 -3.93 7.87 -7.12
N ASN A 49 -3.85 6.61 -6.70
CA ASN A 49 -3.05 5.51 -7.25
C ASN A 49 -1.55 5.76 -7.38
N LYS A 50 -1.02 6.88 -6.88
CA LYS A 50 0.42 7.11 -6.84
C LYS A 50 1.06 6.08 -5.91
N GLN A 51 2.14 5.46 -6.37
CA GLN A 51 2.99 4.55 -5.60
C GLN A 51 4.42 5.10 -5.52
N GLU A 52 5.05 4.95 -4.36
CA GLU A 52 6.49 5.11 -4.18
C GLU A 52 7.00 3.99 -3.28
N THR A 53 8.09 3.35 -3.67
CA THR A 53 8.71 2.28 -2.88
C THR A 53 10.15 2.63 -2.54
N LEU A 54 10.54 2.37 -1.30
CA LEU A 54 11.91 2.49 -0.82
C LEU A 54 12.38 1.13 -0.32
N CYS A 55 13.60 0.73 -0.65
CA CYS A 55 14.19 -0.48 -0.09
C CYS A 55 15.02 -0.12 1.15
N VAL A 56 14.71 -0.75 2.29
CA VAL A 56 15.44 -0.57 3.55
C VAL A 56 15.75 -1.95 4.13
N ARG A 57 17.05 -2.28 4.28
CA ARG A 57 17.51 -3.59 4.77
C ARG A 57 16.87 -4.78 4.03
N ASP A 58 16.78 -4.68 2.70
CA ASP A 58 16.19 -5.69 1.81
C ASP A 58 14.67 -5.90 1.98
N VAL A 59 14.01 -4.94 2.62
CA VAL A 59 12.55 -4.87 2.75
C VAL A 59 12.04 -3.71 1.91
N ALA A 60 11.09 -3.99 1.03
CA ALA A 60 10.38 -2.96 0.29
C ALA A 60 9.37 -2.28 1.20
N SER A 61 9.45 -0.96 1.28
CA SER A 61 8.53 -0.07 1.99
C SER A 61 7.76 0.74 0.97
N LEU A 62 6.53 0.33 0.71
CA LEU A 62 5.60 0.95 -0.23
C LEU A 62 4.73 1.98 0.47
N LEU A 63 4.58 3.12 -0.19
CA LEU A 63 3.55 4.10 0.04
C LEU A 63 2.65 4.19 -1.18
N TRP A 64 1.37 3.93 -0.98
CA TRP A 64 0.39 3.93 -2.06
C TRP A 64 -0.91 4.53 -1.53
N LYS A 65 -1.55 5.44 -2.26
CA LYS A 65 -2.89 5.88 -1.89
C LYS A 65 -3.87 5.02 -2.65
N ASP A 66 -4.73 4.33 -1.89
CA ASP A 66 -6.02 3.79 -2.32
C ASP A 66 -7.12 4.87 -2.14
N ARG A 67 -8.30 4.52 -1.60
CA ARG A 67 -9.17 5.50 -0.94
C ARG A 67 -8.45 6.25 0.18
N VAL A 68 -7.55 5.55 0.88
CA VAL A 68 -6.72 6.09 1.98
C VAL A 68 -5.25 5.84 1.69
N LEU A 69 -4.37 6.58 2.35
CA LEU A 69 -2.94 6.35 2.25
C LEU A 69 -2.56 5.03 2.94
N VAL A 70 -2.09 4.07 2.16
CA VAL A 70 -1.65 2.74 2.58
C VAL A 70 -0.13 2.72 2.69
N ARG A 71 0.36 2.18 3.80
CA ARG A 71 1.77 1.87 4.01
C ARG A 71 1.92 0.37 4.09
N PHE A 72 2.86 -0.15 3.33
CA PHE A 72 3.00 -1.59 3.16
C PHE A 72 4.46 -1.99 3.20
N LEU A 73 4.75 -3.12 3.85
CA LEU A 73 6.06 -3.75 3.80
C LEU A 73 5.98 -5.10 3.13
N TYR A 74 7.00 -5.45 2.35
CA TYR A 74 7.11 -6.80 1.78
C TYR A 74 8.53 -7.18 1.40
N THR A 75 8.76 -8.49 1.29
CA THR A 75 10.02 -9.09 0.79
C THR A 75 9.80 -10.06 -0.37
N VAL A 76 8.53 -10.40 -0.65
CA VAL A 76 8.09 -11.45 -1.59
C VAL A 76 7.98 -11.03 -3.05
N PHE A 77 7.97 -9.72 -3.32
CA PHE A 77 7.84 -9.18 -4.67
C PHE A 77 8.97 -8.19 -4.99
N PRO A 78 9.27 -7.94 -6.27
CA PRO A 78 10.09 -6.79 -6.67
C PRO A 78 9.48 -5.47 -6.18
N SER A 79 10.33 -4.50 -5.86
CA SER A 79 9.94 -3.23 -5.23
C SER A 79 8.96 -2.36 -6.05
N GLU A 80 8.95 -2.53 -7.36
CA GLU A 80 8.08 -1.78 -8.29
C GLU A 80 7.23 -2.74 -9.11
N SER A 81 6.56 -3.67 -8.42
CA SER A 81 5.67 -4.63 -9.05
C SER A 81 4.20 -4.22 -8.89
N SER A 82 3.50 -4.15 -10.02
CA SER A 82 2.07 -3.87 -10.09
C SER A 82 1.38 -4.79 -11.10
N ASP A 83 0.07 -4.90 -10.97
CA ASP A 83 -0.77 -5.58 -11.95
C ASP A 83 -2.07 -4.79 -12.18
N ALA A 84 -2.71 -5.05 -13.32
CA ALA A 84 -3.94 -4.40 -13.73
C ALA A 84 -5.13 -5.02 -12.99
N VAL A 85 -5.88 -4.20 -12.27
CA VAL A 85 -7.04 -4.65 -11.46
C VAL A 85 -8.28 -3.85 -11.83
N HIS A 86 -9.41 -4.54 -12.01
CA HIS A 86 -10.72 -3.91 -12.12
C HIS A 86 -11.11 -3.28 -10.78
N ARG A 87 -11.31 -1.97 -10.77
CA ARG A 87 -11.71 -1.23 -9.58
C ARG A 87 -12.96 -0.42 -9.82
N ARG A 88 -13.90 -0.57 -8.89
CA ARG A 88 -15.09 0.27 -8.79
C ARG A 88 -14.72 1.70 -8.47
N ARG A 89 -15.45 2.63 -9.10
CA ARG A 89 -15.37 4.06 -8.83
C ARG A 89 -15.65 4.31 -7.35
N PRO A 90 -14.70 4.88 -6.59
CA PRO A 90 -14.93 5.14 -5.18
C PRO A 90 -15.92 6.30 -4.99
N ARG A 91 -16.70 6.23 -3.91
CA ARG A 91 -17.52 7.38 -3.47
C ARG A 91 -16.59 8.46 -2.93
N VAL A 92 -16.76 9.68 -3.43
CA VAL A 92 -15.97 10.85 -3.05
C VAL A 92 -16.78 11.77 -2.16
N THR A 93 -16.11 12.43 -1.21
CA THR A 93 -16.73 13.40 -0.29
C THR A 93 -16.14 14.80 -0.44
N GLY A 94 -14.92 14.92 -0.98
CA GLY A 94 -14.26 16.20 -1.24
C GLY A 94 -14.15 16.54 -2.73
N THR A 95 -14.08 17.85 -3.03
CA THR A 95 -13.92 18.38 -4.40
C THR A 95 -12.64 17.90 -5.09
N ARG A 96 -11.55 17.76 -4.33
CA ARG A 96 -10.28 17.26 -4.87
C ARG A 96 -10.36 15.78 -5.21
N GLU A 97 -10.89 14.96 -4.29
CA GLU A 97 -11.06 13.52 -4.52
C GLU A 97 -11.95 13.30 -5.74
N ALA A 98 -12.99 14.12 -5.92
CA ALA A 98 -13.85 14.09 -7.08
C ALA A 98 -13.08 14.33 -8.39
N ARG A 99 -12.12 15.26 -8.41
CA ARG A 99 -11.26 15.49 -9.59
C ARG A 99 -10.35 14.30 -9.88
N GLU A 100 -9.63 13.82 -8.86
CA GLU A 100 -8.73 12.66 -9.00
C GLU A 100 -9.50 11.40 -9.47
N VAL A 101 -10.73 11.21 -9.01
CA VAL A 101 -11.60 10.10 -9.45
C VAL A 101 -12.14 10.33 -10.86
N ALA A 102 -12.53 11.55 -11.23
CA ALA A 102 -12.97 11.85 -12.58
C ALA A 102 -11.84 11.66 -13.61
N GLU A 103 -10.59 11.99 -13.26
CA GLU A 103 -9.42 11.77 -14.12
C GLU A 103 -9.18 10.28 -14.44
N ILE A 104 -9.46 9.38 -13.49
CA ILE A 104 -9.17 7.95 -13.64
C ILE A 104 -10.40 7.17 -14.16
N TRP A 105 -11.61 7.49 -13.68
CA TRP A 105 -12.84 6.76 -14.03
C TRP A 105 -13.69 7.47 -15.09
N GLY A 106 -13.54 8.78 -15.30
CA GLY A 106 -14.45 9.56 -16.14
C GLY A 106 -15.90 9.42 -15.65
N ASP A 107 -16.78 8.95 -16.53
CA ASP A 107 -18.18 8.67 -16.25
C ASP A 107 -18.45 7.18 -15.95
N GLU A 108 -17.45 6.32 -16.11
CA GLU A 108 -17.59 4.88 -15.96
C GLU A 108 -17.70 4.45 -14.48
N PRO A 109 -18.50 3.41 -14.18
CA PRO A 109 -18.63 2.88 -12.83
C PRO A 109 -17.39 2.10 -12.37
N GLU A 110 -16.54 1.66 -13.31
CA GLU A 110 -15.34 0.86 -13.06
C GLU A 110 -14.21 1.26 -14.02
N ALA A 111 -12.96 1.04 -13.60
CA ALA A 111 -11.77 1.29 -14.43
C ALA A 111 -10.69 0.25 -14.14
N MET A 112 -9.81 0.01 -15.11
CA MET A 112 -8.60 -0.77 -14.93
C MET A 112 -7.49 0.12 -14.37
N ILE A 113 -7.00 -0.20 -13.18
CA ILE A 113 -5.89 0.54 -12.56
C ILE A 113 -4.69 -0.35 -12.30
N GLN A 114 -3.49 0.22 -12.37
CA GLN A 114 -2.26 -0.46 -11.94
C GLN A 114 -2.18 -0.42 -10.42
N GLN A 115 -2.39 -1.55 -9.76
CA GLN A 115 -2.31 -1.66 -8.30
C GLN A 115 -1.03 -2.43 -7.90
N PRO A 116 -0.32 -2.05 -6.83
CA PRO A 116 0.88 -2.78 -6.40
C PRO A 116 0.56 -4.23 -6.04
N LEU A 117 1.43 -5.18 -6.40
CA LEU A 117 1.19 -6.62 -6.19
C LEU A 117 1.03 -6.98 -4.72
N ALA A 118 1.84 -6.39 -3.83
CA ALA A 118 1.85 -6.76 -2.42
C ALA A 118 0.48 -6.57 -1.74
N PRO A 119 -0.22 -5.42 -1.87
CA PRO A 119 -1.61 -5.26 -1.46
C PRO A 119 -2.62 -6.20 -2.14
N ILE A 120 -2.47 -6.51 -3.45
CA ILE A 120 -3.36 -7.44 -4.17
C ILE A 120 -3.33 -8.81 -3.51
N TYR A 121 -2.13 -9.36 -3.35
CA TYR A 121 -1.93 -10.68 -2.76
C TYR A 121 -2.33 -10.66 -1.28
N TYR A 122 -1.93 -9.63 -0.52
CA TYR A 122 -2.33 -9.50 0.88
C TYR A 122 -3.85 -9.58 1.06
N ASN A 123 -4.63 -8.82 0.30
CA ASN A 123 -6.09 -8.85 0.40
C ASN A 123 -6.68 -10.20 -0.02
N SER A 124 -6.03 -10.91 -0.94
CA SER A 124 -6.48 -12.24 -1.41
C SER A 124 -6.25 -13.36 -0.38
N PHE A 125 -5.24 -13.21 0.50
CA PHE A 125 -4.84 -14.25 1.46
C PHE A 125 -5.12 -13.91 2.93
N MET A 126 -5.26 -12.63 3.29
CA MET A 126 -5.44 -12.22 4.69
C MET A 126 -6.83 -12.49 5.26
N GLY A 127 -7.82 -12.81 4.42
CA GLY A 127 -9.13 -13.27 4.88
C GLY A 127 -9.10 -14.67 5.52
N GLY A 128 -8.01 -15.44 5.40
CA GLY A 128 -7.94 -16.80 5.93
C GLY A 128 -8.02 -16.92 7.45
N VAL A 129 -7.70 -15.85 8.20
CA VAL A 129 -7.82 -15.82 9.67
C VAL A 129 -9.18 -15.29 10.12
N ASP A 130 -9.75 -14.30 9.41
CA ASP A 130 -11.08 -13.72 9.74
C ASP A 130 -12.27 -14.61 9.31
N ILE A 131 -12.06 -15.59 8.43
CA ILE A 131 -13.10 -16.53 7.96
C ILE A 131 -13.22 -17.75 8.90
N ALA A 132 -12.25 -17.97 9.77
CA ALA A 132 -12.15 -19.16 10.63
C ALA A 132 -12.62 -18.95 12.08
N ASP A 133 -13.23 -17.80 12.39
CA ASP A 133 -13.80 -17.46 13.72
C ASP A 133 -15.32 -17.26 13.63
#